data_AF-A0A1H0LSH7-F1
#
_entry.id   AF-A0A1H0LSH7-F1
#
_cell.length_a   1.000
_cell.length_b   1.000
_cell.length_c   1.000
_cell.angle_alpha   90.00
_cell.angle_beta   90.00
_cell.angle_gamma   90.00
#
_symmetry.space_group_name_H-M   'P 1'
#
loop_
_entity.id
_entity.type
_entity.pdbx_description
1 polymer ?
#
loop_
_entity_poly.entity_id
_entity_poly.type
_entity_poly.pdbx_seq_one_letter_code
_entity_poly.pdbx_strand_id
1 'polypeptide(L)'
;MKPTHLHTQHGTRAARIGTAQGEGQLAGQTLVIYLDLSVEPPATHYIEQARWDAEWQEIPADACPVCHGSGTDQIKRRKDRPCGGCYGLGRVKADGETPKGEWEVAEVAGRVIDRLRAKLERAQSAIEAMQRTPGVPEAIETERERRRQAASDAQAEQERKWREGRGHGPGGARMTGD
;
A
#
# COMPACT_ATOMS: atom_id res chain seq x y z
N MET A 1 -25.73 9.57 -4.59
CA MET A 1 -24.38 10.21 -4.67
C MET A 1 -23.34 9.15 -4.99
N LYS A 2 -22.32 9.43 -5.82
CA LYS A 2 -21.25 8.47 -6.10
C LYS A 2 -20.17 8.51 -5.00
N PRO A 3 -19.63 7.36 -4.55
CA PRO A 3 -18.53 7.35 -3.59
C PRO A 3 -17.27 7.93 -4.25
N THR A 4 -16.50 8.65 -3.45
CA THR A 4 -15.21 9.23 -3.86
C THR A 4 -14.04 8.56 -3.13
N HIS A 5 -14.29 7.98 -1.96
CA HIS A 5 -13.27 7.37 -1.12
C HIS A 5 -13.79 6.06 -0.51
N LEU A 6 -12.85 5.17 -0.18
CA LEU A 6 -13.08 3.95 0.60
C LEU A 6 -12.25 3.96 1.87
N HIS A 7 -12.84 3.48 2.97
CA HIS A 7 -12.09 3.26 4.20
C HIS A 7 -11.14 2.08 3.99
N THR A 8 -9.86 2.25 4.30
CA THR A 8 -8.80 1.27 4.01
C THR A 8 -9.02 -0.07 4.74
N GLN A 9 -9.44 -0.02 6.01
CA GLN A 9 -9.66 -1.23 6.83
C GLN A 9 -10.99 -1.95 6.55
N HIS A 10 -12.10 -1.22 6.43
CA HIS A 10 -13.44 -1.81 6.41
C HIS A 10 -14.14 -1.73 5.05
N GLY A 11 -13.61 -0.95 4.10
CA GLY A 11 -14.21 -0.77 2.77
C GLY A 11 -15.50 0.08 2.79
N THR A 12 -15.78 0.78 3.89
CA THR A 12 -16.90 1.72 3.99
C THR A 12 -16.78 2.77 2.89
N ARG A 13 -17.90 3.16 2.30
CA ARG A 13 -17.97 4.08 1.15
C ARG A 13 -18.29 5.47 1.63
N ALA A 14 -17.49 6.46 1.23
CA ALA A 14 -17.72 7.85 1.56
C ALA A 14 -17.64 8.78 0.35
N ALA A 15 -18.36 9.89 0.43
CA ALA A 15 -18.22 11.00 -0.49
C ALA A 15 -17.64 12.22 0.27
N ARG A 16 -16.41 12.62 -0.06
CA ARG A 16 -15.86 13.89 0.42
C ARG A 16 -16.62 15.03 -0.24
N ILE A 17 -17.19 15.91 0.57
CA ILE A 17 -18.00 17.04 0.09
C ILE A 17 -17.33 18.40 0.29
N GLY A 18 -16.31 18.48 1.16
CA GLY A 18 -15.56 19.72 1.34
C GLY A 18 -14.51 19.64 2.44
N THR A 19 -13.97 20.80 2.76
CA THR A 19 -13.08 21.02 3.90
C THR A 19 -13.48 22.28 4.65
N ALA A 20 -13.26 22.31 5.96
CA ALA A 20 -13.43 23.47 6.80
C ALA A 20 -12.21 23.68 7.70
N GLN A 21 -12.02 24.89 8.20
CA GLN A 21 -11.06 25.15 9.27
C GLN A 21 -11.70 24.80 10.62
N GLY A 22 -10.96 24.14 11.49
CA GLY A 22 -11.40 23.83 12.84
C GLY A 22 -11.45 25.08 13.72
N GLU A 23 -12.37 25.07 14.68
CA GLU A 23 -12.56 26.14 15.66
C GLU A 23 -12.37 25.60 17.09
N GLY A 24 -12.16 26.50 18.05
CA GLY A 24 -12.01 26.14 19.46
C GLY A 24 -10.83 25.18 19.71
N GLN A 25 -11.11 23.98 20.22
CA GLN A 25 -10.08 22.97 20.48
C GLN A 25 -9.44 22.40 19.20
N LEU A 26 -10.08 22.59 18.04
CA LEU A 26 -9.58 22.15 16.74
C LEU A 26 -8.97 23.32 15.94
N ALA A 27 -8.75 24.47 16.58
CA ALA A 27 -8.16 25.64 15.93
C ALA A 27 -6.79 25.30 15.30
N GLY A 28 -6.59 25.72 14.04
CA GLY A 28 -5.39 25.43 13.26
C GLY A 28 -5.38 24.07 12.57
N GLN A 29 -6.40 23.24 12.78
CA GLN A 29 -6.57 21.98 12.05
C GLN A 29 -7.50 22.17 10.85
N THR A 30 -7.24 21.45 9.76
CA THR A 30 -8.17 21.35 8.63
C THR A 30 -9.03 20.12 8.81
N LEU A 31 -10.35 20.29 8.71
CA LEU A 31 -11.35 19.24 8.81
C LEU A 31 -11.84 18.85 7.42
N VAL A 32 -11.97 17.55 7.18
CA VAL A 32 -12.65 16.98 6.01
C VAL A 32 -14.11 16.75 6.35
N ILE A 33 -14.98 17.26 5.49
CA ILE A 33 -16.42 17.03 5.54
C ILE A 33 -16.75 15.93 4.55
N TYR A 34 -17.39 14.85 5.02
CA TYR A 34 -17.76 13.74 4.16
C TYR A 34 -19.15 13.20 4.50
N LEU A 35 -19.76 12.54 3.52
CA LEU A 35 -20.98 11.77 3.67
C LEU A 35 -20.62 10.29 3.79
N ASP A 36 -21.08 9.65 4.87
CA ASP A 36 -21.08 8.20 5.00
C ASP A 36 -22.23 7.62 4.18
N LEU A 37 -21.88 6.86 3.14
CA LEU A 37 -22.84 6.23 2.22
C LEU A 37 -23.18 4.80 2.64
N SER A 38 -22.75 4.35 3.82
CA SER A 38 -23.07 3.03 4.36
C SER A 38 -24.37 3.00 5.17
N VAL A 39 -24.91 4.16 5.52
CA VAL A 39 -26.16 4.34 6.27
C VAL A 39 -27.23 5.03 5.40
N GLU A 40 -28.50 4.77 5.68
CA GLU A 40 -29.64 5.35 4.97
C GLU A 40 -30.58 6.04 5.98
N PRO A 41 -30.78 7.38 5.90
CA PRO A 41 -30.17 8.31 4.93
C PRO A 41 -28.66 8.54 5.16
N PRO A 42 -27.90 8.95 4.13
CA PRO A 42 -26.47 9.26 4.30
C PRO A 42 -26.21 10.29 5.40
N ALA A 43 -25.25 10.01 6.27
CA ALA A 43 -24.91 10.87 7.40
C ALA A 43 -23.70 11.75 7.09
N THR A 44 -23.74 13.01 7.53
CA THR A 44 -22.60 13.94 7.39
C THR A 44 -21.68 13.82 8.60
N HIS A 45 -20.38 13.69 8.33
CA HIS A 45 -19.34 13.57 9.33
C HIS A 45 -18.19 14.54 9.06
N TYR A 46 -17.44 14.83 10.13
CA TYR A 46 -16.27 15.68 10.12
C TYR A 46 -15.12 14.93 10.78
N ILE A 47 -13.94 15.00 10.17
CA ILE A 47 -12.73 14.35 10.69
C ILE A 47 -11.51 15.18 10.32
N GLU A 48 -10.46 15.13 11.12
CA GLU A 48 -9.20 15.80 10.81
C GLU A 48 -8.62 15.31 9.49
N GLN A 49 -8.08 16.23 8.68
CA GLN A 49 -7.48 15.92 7.36
C GLN A 49 -6.39 14.86 7.47
N ALA A 50 -5.51 14.95 8.46
CA ALA A 50 -4.44 13.97 8.67
C ALA A 50 -5.00 12.55 8.91
N ARG A 51 -6.10 12.44 9.65
CA ARG A 51 -6.75 11.16 9.92
C ARG A 51 -7.51 10.66 8.69
N TRP A 52 -8.17 11.55 7.94
CA TRP A 52 -8.77 11.21 6.66
C TRP A 52 -7.76 10.59 5.71
N ASP A 53 -6.61 11.25 5.51
CA ASP A 53 -5.58 10.79 4.58
C ASP A 53 -4.94 9.45 5.00
N ALA A 54 -4.94 9.14 6.30
CA ALA A 54 -4.46 7.87 6.82
C ALA A 54 -5.48 6.72 6.69
N GLU A 55 -6.77 7.01 6.87
CA GLU A 55 -7.83 5.99 6.96
C GLU A 55 -8.60 5.80 5.64
N TRP A 56 -8.55 6.77 4.72
CA TRP A 56 -9.35 6.78 3.50
C TRP A 56 -8.48 6.84 2.25
N GLN A 57 -8.85 6.00 1.28
CA GLN A 57 -8.23 5.97 -0.03
C GLN A 57 -9.18 6.53 -1.08
N GLU A 58 -8.72 7.49 -1.88
CA GLU A 58 -9.46 8.00 -3.03
C GLU A 58 -9.70 6.88 -4.05
N ILE A 59 -10.92 6.83 -4.58
CA ILE A 59 -11.33 5.92 -5.64
C ILE A 59 -10.87 6.51 -6.98
N PRO A 60 -9.96 5.84 -7.72
CA PRO A 60 -9.55 6.31 -9.03
C PRO A 60 -10.73 6.51 -9.98
N ALA A 61 -10.66 7.49 -10.88
CA ALA A 61 -11.72 7.74 -11.87
C ALA A 61 -11.98 6.54 -12.78
N ASP A 62 -10.94 5.74 -13.05
CA ASP A 62 -11.01 4.50 -13.84
C ASP A 62 -11.24 3.26 -12.98
N ALA A 63 -11.63 3.41 -11.72
CA ALA A 63 -11.97 2.29 -10.85
C ALA A 63 -13.27 1.63 -11.31
N CYS A 64 -13.29 0.30 -11.26
CA CYS A 64 -14.50 -0.45 -11.54
C CYS A 64 -15.62 -0.06 -10.55
N PRO A 65 -16.82 0.35 -11.01
CA PRO A 65 -17.89 0.80 -10.13
C PRO A 65 -18.48 -0.33 -9.27
N VAL A 66 -18.22 -1.59 -9.62
CA VAL A 66 -18.68 -2.78 -8.88
C VAL A 66 -17.81 -3.07 -7.67
N CYS A 67 -16.48 -3.02 -7.83
CA CYS A 67 -15.53 -3.34 -6.75
C CYS A 67 -14.73 -2.14 -6.24
N HIS A 68 -15.02 -0.95 -6.78
CA HIS A 68 -14.41 0.34 -6.46
C HIS A 68 -12.88 0.32 -6.48
N GLY A 69 -12.28 -0.43 -7.42
CA GLY A 69 -10.83 -0.47 -7.55
C GLY A 69 -10.13 -1.67 -6.92
N SER A 70 -10.83 -2.43 -6.07
CA SER A 70 -10.24 -3.55 -5.31
C SER A 70 -9.94 -4.80 -6.16
N GLY A 71 -10.57 -4.94 -7.32
CA GLY A 71 -10.44 -6.13 -8.18
C GLY A 71 -11.14 -7.38 -7.64
N THR A 72 -11.77 -7.34 -6.47
CA THR A 72 -12.41 -8.51 -5.84
C THR A 72 -13.92 -8.33 -5.70
N ASP A 73 -14.67 -9.43 -5.61
CA ASP A 73 -16.13 -9.41 -5.52
C ASP A 73 -16.61 -8.95 -4.13
N GLN A 74 -16.85 -7.65 -4.01
CA GLN A 74 -17.38 -7.02 -2.79
C GLN A 74 -18.89 -7.27 -2.60
N ILE A 75 -19.64 -7.50 -3.68
CA ILE A 75 -21.10 -7.69 -3.61
C ILE A 75 -21.44 -9.01 -2.94
N LYS A 76 -20.76 -10.09 -3.35
CA LYS A 76 -20.97 -11.43 -2.78
C LYS A 76 -20.14 -11.69 -1.53
N ARG A 77 -19.41 -10.68 -1.02
CA ARG A 77 -18.46 -10.77 0.10
C ARG A 77 -17.39 -11.85 -0.10
N ARG A 78 -17.06 -12.17 -1.36
CA ARG A 78 -16.06 -13.18 -1.73
C ARG A 78 -14.75 -12.48 -2.09
N LYS A 79 -13.99 -12.13 -1.06
CA LYS A 79 -12.70 -11.40 -1.20
C LYS A 79 -11.64 -12.23 -1.93
N ASP A 80 -11.81 -13.54 -2.00
CA ASP A 80 -10.94 -14.48 -2.74
C ASP A 80 -11.24 -14.54 -4.25
N ARG A 81 -12.37 -13.96 -4.70
CA ARG A 81 -12.81 -14.07 -6.09
C ARG A 81 -12.62 -12.77 -6.86
N PRO A 82 -12.22 -12.85 -8.14
CA PRO A 82 -12.12 -11.66 -8.97
C PRO A 82 -13.50 -11.03 -9.15
N CYS A 83 -13.53 -9.71 -9.16
CA CYS A 83 -14.75 -8.96 -9.46
C CYS A 83 -15.21 -9.30 -10.89
N GLY A 84 -16.44 -9.81 -11.04
CA GLY A 84 -16.99 -10.17 -12.35
C GLY A 84 -17.15 -8.96 -13.31
N GLY A 85 -17.30 -7.75 -12.79
CA GLY A 85 -17.43 -6.54 -13.61
C GLY A 85 -16.11 -6.00 -14.18
N CYS A 86 -14.95 -6.45 -13.71
CA CYS A 86 -13.65 -6.03 -14.26
C CYS A 86 -12.66 -7.18 -14.39
N TYR A 87 -13.15 -8.42 -14.30
CA TYR A 87 -12.35 -9.65 -14.38
C TYR A 87 -11.11 -9.64 -13.49
N GLY A 88 -11.20 -9.02 -12.32
CA GLY A 88 -10.07 -8.94 -11.38
C GLY A 88 -9.18 -7.70 -11.50
N LEU A 89 -9.28 -6.91 -12.58
CA LEU A 89 -8.37 -5.79 -12.81
C LEU A 89 -8.62 -4.58 -11.88
N GLY A 90 -9.82 -4.49 -11.30
CA GLY A 90 -10.23 -3.33 -10.51
C GLY A 90 -10.38 -2.05 -11.34
N ARG A 91 -10.29 -2.12 -12.66
CA ARG A 91 -10.31 -0.96 -13.56
C ARG A 91 -11.31 -1.15 -14.69
N VAL A 92 -11.76 -0.05 -15.25
CA VAL A 92 -12.69 0.02 -16.40
C VAL A 92 -12.02 0.53 -17.65
N LYS A 93 -12.77 0.49 -18.75
CA LYS A 93 -12.38 1.10 -20.01
C LYS A 93 -12.25 2.63 -19.88
N ALA A 94 -11.65 3.28 -20.88
CA ALA A 94 -11.46 4.74 -20.89
C ALA A 94 -12.79 5.51 -20.93
N ASP A 95 -13.84 4.89 -21.49
CA ASP A 95 -15.22 5.39 -21.50
C ASP A 95 -15.95 5.20 -20.14
N GLY A 96 -15.32 4.52 -19.17
CA GLY A 96 -15.89 4.21 -17.86
C GLY A 96 -16.74 2.92 -17.84
N GLU A 97 -16.92 2.23 -18.97
CA GLU A 97 -17.66 0.96 -19.01
C GLU A 97 -16.82 -0.22 -18.51
N THR A 98 -17.51 -1.20 -17.92
CA THR A 98 -16.92 -2.51 -17.63
C THR A 98 -16.55 -3.22 -18.92
N PRO A 99 -15.35 -3.84 -19.00
CA PRO A 99 -15.00 -4.66 -20.16
C PRO A 99 -16.01 -5.82 -20.28
N LYS A 100 -16.38 -6.15 -21.51
CA LYS A 100 -17.40 -7.16 -21.87
C LYS A 100 -16.78 -8.47 -22.37
N GLY A 101 -15.48 -8.48 -22.67
CA GLY A 101 -14.77 -9.65 -23.18
C GLY A 101 -13.25 -9.51 -23.12
N GLU A 102 -12.56 -10.58 -23.51
CA GLU A 102 -11.11 -10.75 -23.31
C GLU A 102 -10.26 -9.65 -23.97
N TRP A 103 -10.62 -9.22 -25.18
CA TRP A 103 -9.89 -8.15 -25.88
C TRP A 103 -9.98 -6.80 -25.17
N GLU A 104 -11.16 -6.46 -24.64
CA GLU A 104 -11.33 -5.23 -23.86
C GLU A 104 -10.61 -5.32 -22.51
N VAL A 105 -10.58 -6.51 -21.88
CA VAL A 105 -9.78 -6.76 -20.68
C VAL A 105 -8.29 -6.56 -20.97
N ALA A 106 -7.79 -7.07 -22.08
CA ALA A 106 -6.40 -6.91 -22.49
C ALA A 106 -6.04 -5.43 -22.71
N GLU A 107 -6.93 -4.64 -23.30
CA GLU A 107 -6.74 -3.19 -23.47
C GLU A 107 -6.66 -2.46 -22.12
N VAL A 108 -7.57 -2.76 -21.19
CA VAL A 108 -7.55 -2.21 -19.84
C VAL A 108 -6.25 -2.60 -19.12
N ALA A 109 -5.85 -3.87 -19.20
CA ALA A 109 -4.62 -4.37 -18.61
C ALA A 109 -3.38 -3.68 -19.20
N GLY A 110 -3.32 -3.47 -20.52
CA GLY A 110 -2.26 -2.72 -21.19
C GLY A 110 -2.08 -1.33 -20.61
N ARG A 111 -3.17 -0.56 -20.47
CA ARG A 111 -3.11 0.78 -19.84
C ARG A 111 -2.63 0.74 -18.39
N VAL A 112 -3.05 -0.27 -17.63
CA VAL A 112 -2.59 -0.44 -16.23
C VAL A 112 -1.07 -0.71 -16.21
N ILE A 113 -0.58 -1.59 -17.09
CA ILE A 113 0.84 -1.92 -17.21
C ILE A 113 1.66 -0.69 -17.59
N ASP A 114 1.22 0.09 -18.58
CA ASP A 114 1.93 1.30 -19.02
C ASP A 114 1.99 2.35 -17.91
N ARG A 115 0.90 2.53 -17.15
CA ARG A 115 0.90 3.42 -15.98
C ARG A 115 1.87 2.93 -14.89
N LEU A 116 1.97 1.62 -14.67
CA LEU A 116 2.89 1.04 -13.71
C LEU A 116 4.35 1.20 -14.15
N ARG A 117 4.65 0.99 -15.44
CA ARG A 117 5.98 1.24 -16.04
C ARG A 117 6.41 2.69 -15.84
N ALA A 118 5.56 3.65 -16.20
CA ALA A 118 5.84 5.08 -16.01
C ALA A 118 6.01 5.47 -14.52
N LYS A 119 5.36 4.78 -13.59
CA LYS A 119 5.60 4.98 -12.14
C LYS A 119 6.94 4.39 -11.71
N LEU A 120 7.29 3.21 -12.19
CA LEU A 120 8.55 2.54 -11.88
C LEU A 120 9.74 3.36 -12.38
N GLU A 121 9.70 3.83 -13.63
CA GLU A 121 10.74 4.67 -14.23
C GLU A 121 10.95 5.97 -13.44
N ARG A 122 9.86 6.64 -13.02
CA ARG A 122 9.93 7.83 -12.16
C ARG A 122 10.54 7.52 -10.80
N ALA A 123 10.17 6.41 -10.18
CA ALA A 123 10.73 5.99 -8.89
C ALA A 123 12.23 5.68 -9.01
N GLN A 124 12.64 4.97 -10.07
CA GLN A 124 14.04 4.70 -10.35
C GLN A 124 14.84 5.98 -10.55
N SER A 125 14.33 6.90 -11.38
CA SER A 125 14.95 8.21 -11.61
C SER A 125 15.11 9.02 -10.31
N ALA A 126 14.09 8.98 -9.43
CA ALA A 126 14.15 9.64 -8.13
C ALA A 126 15.19 9.00 -7.20
N ILE A 127 15.30 7.68 -7.18
CA ILE A 127 16.31 6.95 -6.41
C ILE A 127 17.72 7.32 -6.90
N GLU A 128 17.94 7.30 -8.22
CA GLU A 128 19.21 7.69 -8.81
C GLU A 128 19.58 9.13 -8.47
N ALA A 129 18.61 10.06 -8.50
CA ALA A 129 18.83 11.44 -8.08
C ALA A 129 19.23 11.53 -6.61
N MET A 130 18.52 10.82 -5.71
CA MET A 130 18.86 10.78 -4.29
C MET A 130 20.25 10.21 -4.03
N GLN A 131 20.65 9.17 -4.78
CA GLN A 131 21.98 8.56 -4.66
C GLN A 131 23.10 9.50 -5.13
N ARG A 132 22.81 10.50 -5.98
CA ARG A 132 23.78 11.53 -6.39
C ARG A 132 23.84 12.72 -5.43
N THR A 133 22.96 12.79 -4.44
CA THR A 133 22.98 13.85 -3.43
C THR A 133 24.24 13.72 -2.56
N PRO A 134 25.04 14.79 -2.40
CA PRO A 134 26.23 14.75 -1.55
C PRO A 134 25.92 14.25 -0.13
N GLY A 135 26.76 13.37 0.42
CA GLY A 135 26.58 12.79 1.75
C GLY A 135 25.70 11.54 1.78
N VAL A 136 24.84 11.31 0.77
CA VAL A 136 24.00 10.11 0.71
C VAL A 136 24.82 8.84 0.40
N PRO A 137 25.73 8.80 -0.59
CA PRO A 137 26.60 7.64 -0.82
C PRO A 137 27.40 7.24 0.43
N GLU A 138 27.98 8.23 1.11
CA GLU A 138 28.80 8.03 2.30
C GLU A 138 27.97 7.48 3.46
N ALA A 139 26.76 8.01 3.66
CA ALA A 139 25.81 7.50 4.66
C ALA A 139 25.37 6.06 4.34
N ILE A 140 25.11 5.74 3.07
CA ILE A 140 24.75 4.37 2.64
C ILE A 140 25.91 3.40 2.92
N GLU A 141 27.15 3.77 2.60
CA GLU A 141 28.29 2.88 2.80
C GLU A 141 28.59 2.69 4.30
N THR A 142 28.52 3.76 5.09
CA THR A 142 28.64 3.70 6.56
C THR A 142 27.61 2.74 7.16
N GLU A 143 26.35 2.83 6.73
CA GLU A 143 25.30 1.93 7.21
C GLU A 143 25.53 0.47 6.77
N ARG A 144 26.03 0.25 5.54
CA ARG A 144 26.38 -1.10 5.05
C ARG A 144 27.52 -1.71 5.85
N GLU A 145 28.54 -0.93 6.15
CA GLU A 145 29.68 -1.36 6.96
C GLU A 145 29.24 -1.70 8.39
N ARG A 146 28.42 -0.86 9.01
CA ARG A 146 27.81 -1.13 10.32
C ARG A 146 27.06 -2.47 10.35
N ARG A 147 26.25 -2.76 9.31
CA ARG A 147 25.51 -4.03 9.21
C ARG A 147 26.42 -5.23 9.00
N ARG A 148 27.47 -5.10 8.19
CA ARG A 148 28.47 -6.16 7.99
C ARG A 148 29.21 -6.48 9.29
N GLN A 149 29.61 -5.45 10.04
CA GLN A 149 30.24 -5.62 11.33
C GLN A 149 29.30 -6.31 12.33
N ALA A 150 28.05 -5.85 12.44
CA ALA A 150 27.07 -6.47 13.33
C ALA A 150 26.80 -7.94 12.98
N ALA A 151 26.78 -8.30 11.69
CA ALA A 151 26.64 -9.69 11.26
C ALA A 151 27.88 -10.53 11.63
N SER A 152 29.08 -9.99 11.43
CA SER A 152 30.34 -10.65 11.82
C SER A 152 30.42 -10.84 13.33
N ASP A 153 30.03 -9.84 14.11
CA ASP A 153 30.05 -9.87 15.57
C ASP A 153 29.06 -10.93 16.11
N ALA A 154 27.86 -10.99 15.53
CA ALA A 154 26.87 -12.01 15.85
C ALA A 154 27.38 -13.42 15.53
N GLN A 155 28.03 -13.60 14.38
CA GLN A 155 28.63 -14.88 13.99
C GLN A 155 29.77 -15.27 14.95
N ALA A 156 30.66 -14.33 15.29
CA ALA A 156 31.75 -14.55 16.23
C ALA A 156 31.23 -14.89 17.65
N GLU A 157 30.16 -14.23 18.10
CA GLU A 157 29.50 -14.55 19.36
C GLU A 157 28.88 -15.95 19.35
N GLN A 158 28.23 -16.33 18.25
CA GLN A 158 27.68 -17.66 18.08
C GLN A 158 28.77 -18.74 18.12
N GLU A 159 29.92 -18.50 17.47
CA GLU A 159 31.06 -19.42 17.49
C GLU A 159 31.67 -19.54 18.90
N ARG A 160 31.86 -18.42 19.61
CA ARG A 160 32.33 -18.45 21.01
C ARG A 160 31.39 -19.26 21.89
N LYS A 161 30.07 -19.02 21.81
CA LYS A 161 29.06 -19.80 22.55
C LYS A 161 29.08 -21.28 22.18
N TRP A 162 29.36 -21.63 20.92
CA TRP A 162 29.49 -23.02 20.49
C TRP A 162 30.75 -23.69 21.06
N ARG A 163 31.90 -23.00 21.05
CA ARG A 163 33.18 -23.49 21.60
C ARG A 163 33.17 -23.60 23.13
N GLU A 164 32.56 -22.63 23.82
CA GLU A 164 32.50 -22.57 25.29
C GLU A 164 31.33 -23.37 25.88
N GLY A 165 30.30 -23.64 25.07
CA GLY A 165 29.15 -24.48 25.45
C GLY A 165 29.46 -25.98 25.38
N ARG A 166 28.47 -26.82 25.74
CA ARG A 166 28.60 -28.30 25.65
C ARG A 166 28.69 -28.85 24.19
N GLY A 167 28.90 -28.00 23.18
CA GLY A 167 29.20 -28.40 21.80
C GLY A 167 28.01 -28.91 20.99
N HIS A 168 26.81 -28.37 21.20
CA HIS A 168 25.67 -28.69 20.33
C HIS A 168 25.67 -27.76 19.12
N GLY A 169 25.91 -28.31 17.92
CA GLY A 169 25.77 -27.57 16.67
C GLY A 169 24.30 -27.28 16.33
N PRO A 170 24.03 -26.54 15.23
CA PRO A 170 22.68 -26.38 14.70
C PRO A 170 22.08 -27.77 14.43
N GLY A 171 21.03 -28.16 15.16
CA GLY A 171 20.44 -29.51 15.10
C GLY A 171 20.80 -30.44 16.28
N GLY A 172 21.51 -29.98 17.30
CA GLY A 172 21.72 -30.70 18.56
C GLY A 172 22.79 -31.81 18.54
N ALA A 173 23.30 -32.19 17.38
CA ALA A 173 24.33 -33.21 17.26
C ALA A 173 25.75 -32.65 17.57
N ARG A 174 26.54 -33.41 18.33
CA ARG A 174 27.99 -33.22 18.45
C ARG A 174 28.64 -33.88 17.24
N MET A 175 29.23 -33.09 16.34
CA MET A 175 30.24 -33.59 15.39
C MET A 175 31.58 -33.55 16.11
N THR A 176 31.85 -34.56 16.95
CA THR A 176 33.22 -34.89 17.32
C THR A 176 33.79 -35.65 16.12
N GLY A 177 34.64 -34.98 15.34
CA GLY A 177 35.39 -35.64 14.28
C GLY A 177 36.41 -36.58 14.91
N ASP A 178 36.09 -37.87 14.89
CA ASP A 178 37.03 -38.99 14.92
C ASP A 178 36.96 -39.70 13.55
#